data_AF-V9WBD3-F1
#
_entry.id   AF-V9WBD3-F1
#
_cell.length_a   1.000
_cell.length_b   1.000
_cell.length_c   1.000
_cell.angle_alpha   90.00
_cell.angle_beta   90.00
_cell.angle_gamma   90.00
#
_symmetry.space_group_name_H-M   'P 1'
#
loop_
_entity.id
_entity.type
_entity.pdbx_description
1 polymer ?
#
loop_
_entity_poly.entity_id
_entity_poly.type
_entity_poly.pdbx_seq_one_letter_code
_entity_poly.pdbx_strand_id
1 'polypeptide(L)'
;MEKRIRRMDRMTTYKADQSRGKSALQIAEVLNNCSILLQLEIENQVNKIVLHIITDSATVQYVEINKDGMLSFLSKLKEYVISKGDIDELLDEVKYLEVEWS
;
A
#
# COMPACT_ATOMS: atom_id res chain seq x y z
N MET A 1 -36.31 19.21 10.70
CA MET A 1 -34.91 19.69 10.68
C MET A 1 -34.01 18.50 10.39
N GLU A 2 -33.17 18.64 9.37
CA GLU A 2 -32.57 17.55 8.59
C GLU A 2 -31.60 16.67 9.39
N LYS A 3 -31.71 15.35 9.20
CA LYS A 3 -30.70 14.37 9.61
C LYS A 3 -29.54 14.45 8.61
N ARG A 4 -28.45 15.14 8.96
CA ARG A 4 -27.16 14.98 8.25
C ARG A 4 -26.41 13.79 8.81
N ILE A 5 -26.81 12.60 8.38
CA ILE A 5 -25.93 11.43 8.42
C ILE A 5 -24.93 11.65 7.27
N ARG A 6 -23.69 12.00 7.60
CA ARG A 6 -22.59 11.91 6.63
C ARG A 6 -22.56 10.46 6.19
N ARG A 7 -22.97 10.19 4.95
CA ARG A 7 -22.63 8.91 4.30
C ARG A 7 -21.11 8.87 4.30
N MET A 8 -20.51 8.02 5.12
CA MET A 8 -19.19 7.46 4.82
C MET A 8 -19.40 6.75 3.50
N ASP A 9 -19.08 7.46 2.42
CA ASP A 9 -19.13 6.93 1.07
C ASP A 9 -18.25 5.68 1.03
N ARG A 10 -18.69 4.68 0.29
CA ARG A 10 -18.15 3.32 0.32
C ARG A 10 -16.63 3.34 0.19
N MET A 11 -15.92 3.13 1.30
CA MET A 11 -14.48 2.91 1.28
C MET A 11 -14.25 1.64 0.48
N THR A 12 -13.72 1.79 -0.74
CA THR A 12 -13.67 0.65 -1.63
C THR A 12 -12.38 -0.12 -1.40
N THR A 13 -12.54 -1.36 -0.95
CA THR A 13 -11.44 -2.30 -0.78
C THR A 13 -11.19 -3.00 -2.10
N TYR A 14 -10.04 -2.74 -2.72
CA TYR A 14 -9.63 -3.44 -3.94
C TYR A 14 -8.35 -4.23 -3.67
N LYS A 15 -8.34 -5.48 -4.10
CA LYS A 15 -7.14 -6.31 -4.13
C LYS A 15 -6.40 -6.01 -5.43
N ALA A 16 -5.12 -5.68 -5.34
CA ALA A 16 -4.31 -5.39 -6.50
C ALA A 16 -4.23 -6.62 -7.46
N ASP A 17 -4.03 -6.36 -8.75
CA ASP A 17 -3.85 -7.37 -9.80
C ASP A 17 -2.69 -8.35 -9.46
N GLN A 18 -2.71 -9.57 -10.01
CA GLN A 18 -1.63 -10.54 -9.77
C GLN A 18 -0.31 -10.14 -10.43
N SER A 19 -0.34 -9.27 -11.45
CA SER A 19 0.86 -8.75 -12.10
C SER A 19 1.40 -7.52 -11.37
N ARG A 20 2.62 -7.66 -10.81
CA ARG A 20 3.35 -6.63 -10.04
C ARG A 20 3.32 -5.24 -10.69
N GLY A 21 3.54 -5.15 -12.00
CA GLY A 21 3.55 -3.88 -12.73
C GLY A 21 2.19 -3.18 -12.80
N LYS A 22 1.09 -3.92 -13.02
CA LYS A 22 -0.25 -3.32 -13.02
C LYS A 22 -0.66 -2.86 -11.63
N SER A 23 -0.34 -3.65 -10.62
CA SER A 23 -0.57 -3.32 -9.22
C SER A 23 0.17 -2.06 -8.80
N ALA A 24 1.43 -1.91 -9.23
CA ALA A 24 2.21 -0.71 -8.96
C ALA A 24 1.57 0.54 -9.59
N LEU A 25 1.07 0.45 -10.83
CA LEU A 25 0.36 1.56 -11.49
C LEU A 25 -0.95 1.93 -10.78
N GLN A 26 -1.77 0.93 -10.43
CA GLN A 26 -3.04 1.16 -9.73
C GLN A 26 -2.83 1.79 -8.36
N ILE A 27 -1.85 1.30 -7.60
CA ILE A 27 -1.52 1.84 -6.28
C ILE A 27 -0.93 3.25 -6.40
N ALA A 28 -0.07 3.50 -7.40
CA ALA A 28 0.42 4.85 -7.66
C ALA A 28 -0.71 5.82 -8.02
N GLU A 29 -1.71 5.39 -8.79
CA GLU A 29 -2.89 6.20 -9.09
C GLU A 29 -3.66 6.57 -7.82
N VAL A 30 -3.83 5.64 -6.87
CA VAL A 30 -4.44 5.94 -5.56
C VAL A 30 -3.62 6.95 -4.77
N LEU A 31 -2.31 6.72 -4.62
CA LEU A 31 -1.42 7.56 -3.81
C LEU A 31 -1.23 8.96 -4.40
N ASN A 32 -1.19 9.08 -5.72
CA ASN A 32 -0.98 10.36 -6.40
C ASN A 32 -2.24 11.24 -6.42
N ASN A 33 -3.42 10.65 -6.26
CA ASN A 33 -4.71 11.38 -6.36
C ASN A 33 -5.47 11.44 -5.03
N CYS A 34 -4.94 10.87 -3.93
CA CYS A 34 -5.54 11.04 -2.62
C CYS A 34 -5.32 12.45 -2.08
N SER A 35 -6.28 12.97 -1.33
CA SER A 35 -6.08 14.23 -0.60
C SER A 35 -5.45 13.98 0.76
N ILE A 36 -5.69 12.81 1.35
CA ILE A 36 -5.22 12.45 2.68
C ILE A 36 -4.73 10.99 2.67
N LEU A 37 -3.47 10.81 3.07
CA LEU A 37 -2.92 9.50 3.40
C LEU A 37 -3.18 9.22 4.89
N LEU A 38 -3.92 8.17 5.19
CA LEU A 38 -4.29 7.78 6.55
C LEU A 38 -3.36 6.69 7.10
N GLN A 39 -2.92 5.78 6.24
CA GLN A 39 -2.02 4.67 6.59
C GLN A 39 -1.20 4.26 5.36
N LEU A 40 0.09 4.07 5.58
CA LEU A 40 1.02 3.50 4.61
C LEU A 40 2.07 2.72 5.40
N GLU A 41 1.92 1.40 5.47
CA GLU A 41 2.77 0.57 6.32
C GLU A 41 2.98 -0.83 5.77
N ILE A 42 4.07 -1.44 6.18
CA ILE A 42 4.37 -2.84 5.90
C ILE A 42 4.10 -3.69 7.14
N GLU A 43 3.33 -4.76 6.95
CA GLU A 43 3.11 -5.80 7.95
C GLU A 43 3.79 -7.10 7.51
N ASN A 44 4.70 -7.61 8.33
CA ASN A 44 5.29 -8.93 8.14
C ASN A 44 4.42 -9.99 8.84
N GLN A 45 3.81 -10.88 8.05
CA GLN A 45 3.05 -12.02 8.54
C GLN A 45 3.84 -13.31 8.31
N VAL A 46 3.52 -14.38 9.04
CA VAL A 46 4.27 -15.67 9.07
C VAL A 46 4.63 -16.22 7.68
N ASN A 47 3.81 -15.96 6.67
CA ASN A 47 3.90 -16.54 5.34
C ASN A 47 3.81 -15.52 4.19
N LYS A 48 3.79 -14.22 4.50
CA LYS A 48 3.65 -13.15 3.51
C LYS A 48 3.96 -11.79 4.12
N ILE A 49 4.27 -10.84 3.26
CA ILE A 49 4.43 -9.43 3.60
C ILE A 49 3.29 -8.66 2.96
N VAL A 50 2.61 -7.82 3.73
CA VAL A 50 1.45 -7.04 3.30
C VAL A 50 1.80 -5.56 3.35
N LEU A 51 1.57 -4.86 2.25
CA LEU A 51 1.54 -3.39 2.21
C LEU A 51 0.09 -2.94 2.40
N HIS A 52 -0.16 -2.20 3.48
CA HIS A 52 -1.46 -1.58 3.74
C HIS A 52 -1.42 -0.12 3.33
N ILE A 53 -2.39 0.28 2.52
CA ILE A 53 -2.59 1.65 2.08
C ILE A 53 -4.03 2.04 2.39
N ILE A 54 -4.21 3.04 3.25
CA ILE A 54 -5.52 3.65 3.52
C ILE A 54 -5.43 5.13 3.20
N THR A 55 -6.31 5.59 2.33
CA THR A 55 -6.47 7.00 1.98
C THR A 55 -7.90 7.45 2.23
N ASP A 56 -8.17 8.73 2.00
CA ASP A 56 -9.54 9.27 1.97
C ASP A 56 -10.42 8.67 0.86
N SER A 57 -9.82 8.04 -0.15
CA SER A 57 -10.52 7.53 -1.34
C SER A 57 -10.54 6.01 -1.47
N ALA A 58 -9.58 5.29 -0.88
CA ALA A 58 -9.45 3.85 -1.06
C ALA A 58 -8.77 3.13 0.11
N THR A 59 -9.02 1.82 0.19
CA THR A 59 -8.23 0.90 1.00
C THR A 59 -7.65 -0.17 0.10
N VAL A 60 -6.34 -0.28 0.06
CA VAL A 60 -5.63 -1.21 -0.81
C VAL A 60 -4.69 -2.06 0.02
N GLN A 61 -4.67 -3.36 -0.29
CA GLN A 61 -3.66 -4.29 0.21
C GLN A 61 -2.91 -4.91 -0.97
N TYR A 62 -1.59 -4.84 -0.90
CA TYR A 62 -0.70 -5.57 -1.80
C TYR A 62 0.08 -6.62 -1.00
N VAL A 63 0.28 -7.81 -1.57
CA VAL A 63 0.84 -8.95 -0.85
C VAL A 63 1.97 -9.58 -1.66
N GLU A 64 3.08 -9.86 -1.01
CA GLU A 64 4.19 -10.65 -1.55
C GLU A 64 4.51 -11.80 -0.60
N ILE A 65 5.01 -12.91 -1.14
CA ILE A 65 5.33 -14.11 -0.35
C ILE A 65 6.63 -13.89 0.45
N ASN A 66 7.51 -13.02 -0.03
CA ASN A 66 8.81 -12.78 0.58
C ASN A 66 9.26 -11.32 0.43
N LYS A 67 10.33 -11.02 1.15
CA LYS A 67 10.99 -9.71 1.20
C LYS A 67 11.44 -9.22 -0.17
N ASP A 68 12.07 -10.07 -0.96
CA ASP A 68 12.57 -9.69 -2.29
C ASP A 68 11.44 -9.29 -3.24
N GLY A 69 10.30 -9.98 -3.16
CA GLY A 69 9.09 -9.63 -3.88
C GLY A 69 8.57 -8.25 -3.50
N MET A 70 8.51 -7.96 -2.19
CA MET A 70 8.08 -6.64 -1.70
C MET A 70 9.06 -5.53 -2.08
N LEU A 71 10.37 -5.75 -1.95
CA LEU A 71 11.39 -4.79 -2.40
C LEU A 71 11.30 -4.52 -3.90
N SER A 72 11.11 -5.56 -4.71
CA SER A 72 10.92 -5.44 -6.15
C SER A 72 9.66 -4.63 -6.47
N PHE A 73 8.56 -4.88 -5.76
CA PHE A 73 7.32 -4.13 -5.92
C PHE A 73 7.48 -2.66 -5.52
N LEU A 74 8.01 -2.36 -4.33
CA LEU A 74 8.20 -0.99 -3.85
C LEU A 74 9.14 -0.19 -4.77
N SER A 75 10.23 -0.82 -5.25
CA SER A 75 11.11 -0.19 -6.24
C SER A 75 10.36 0.17 -7.52
N LYS A 76 9.44 -0.70 -7.97
CA LYS A 76 8.61 -0.44 -9.15
C LYS A 76 7.56 0.63 -8.89
N LEU A 77 6.91 0.61 -7.72
CA LEU A 77 5.95 1.63 -7.30
C LEU A 77 6.59 3.02 -7.23
N LYS A 78 7.84 3.10 -6.73
CA LYS A 78 8.64 4.34 -6.66
C LYS A 78 8.81 5.03 -8.03
N GLU A 79 8.79 4.28 -9.13
CA GLU A 79 8.85 4.84 -10.48
C GLU A 79 7.60 5.67 -10.83
N TYR A 80 6.46 5.38 -10.21
CA TYR A 80 5.15 5.93 -10.58
C TYR A 80 4.58 6.93 -9.58
N VAL A 81 5.01 6.92 -8.31
CA VAL A 81 4.52 7.86 -7.30
C VAL A 81 5.20 9.22 -7.38
N ILE A 82 4.45 10.28 -7.04
CA ILE A 82 4.95 11.66 -6.96
C ILE A 82 5.78 11.83 -5.68
N SER A 83 5.25 11.42 -4.53
CA SER A 83 5.96 11.43 -3.25
C SER A 83 6.81 10.17 -3.12
N LYS A 84 8.10 10.28 -3.45
CA LYS A 84 9.03 9.14 -3.39
C LYS A 84 9.60 8.88 -2.00
N GLY A 85 9.58 9.88 -1.11
CA GLY A 85 10.15 9.80 0.23
C GLY A 85 9.49 8.71 1.06
N ASP A 86 8.15 8.68 1.06
CA ASP A 86 7.39 7.67 1.80
C ASP A 86 7.71 6.24 1.32
N ILE A 87 7.94 6.05 0.01
CA ILE A 87 8.32 4.74 -0.54
C ILE A 87 9.77 4.38 -0.19
N ASP A 88 10.67 5.37 -0.07
CA ASP A 88 12.05 5.14 0.37
C ASP A 88 12.11 4.68 1.83
N GLU A 89 11.29 5.26 2.69
CA GLU A 89 11.14 4.80 4.08
C GLU A 89 10.67 3.34 4.13
N LEU A 90 9.62 2.98 3.39
CA LEU A 90 9.16 1.60 3.31
C LEU A 90 10.21 0.64 2.73
N LEU A 91 11.00 1.07 1.74
CA LEU A 91 12.08 0.26 1.18
C LEU A 91 13.13 -0.06 2.26
N ASP A 92 13.46 0.91 3.10
CA ASP A 92 14.40 0.70 4.20
C ASP A 92 13.78 -0.18 5.29
N GLU A 93 12.53 0.03 5.69
CA GLU A 93 11.81 -0.86 6.61
C GLU A 93 11.88 -2.31 6.14
N VAL A 94 11.54 -2.57 4.88
CA VAL A 94 11.57 -3.93 4.32
C VAL A 94 12.99 -4.51 4.32
N LYS A 95 14.03 -3.71 4.05
CA LYS A 95 15.44 -4.16 4.13
C LYS A 95 15.85 -4.57 5.53
N TYR A 96 15.25 -4.01 6.57
CA TYR A 96 15.54 -4.35 7.97
C TYR A 96 14.51 -5.26 8.63
N LEU A 97 13.45 -5.68 7.92
CA LEU A 97 12.55 -6.73 8.40
C LEU A 97 13.34 -8.01 8.71
N GLU A 98 13.39 -8.35 9.99
CA GLU A 98 13.76 -9.68 10.47
C GLU A 98 12.54 -10.60 10.33
N VAL A 99 12.76 -11.79 9.78
CA VAL A 99 11.74 -12.83 9.87
C VAL A 99 11.86 -13.40 11.28
N GLU A 100 10.95 -13.02 12.17
CA GLU A 100 10.82 -13.68 13.48
C GLU A 100 10.39 -15.14 13.24
N TRP A 101 11.37 -16.03 13.13
CA TRP A 101 11.13 -17.47 13.20
C TRP A 101 11.03 -17.84 14.69
N SER A 102 9.83 -18.09 15.18
CA SER A 102 9.62 -18.85 16.42
C SER A 102 8.76 -20.08 16.13
#